data_AF-A0A3C0TY67-F1
#
_entry.id   AF-A0A3C0TY67-F1
#
_cell.length_a   1.000
_cell.length_b   1.000
_cell.length_c   1.000
_cell.angle_alpha   90.00
_cell.angle_beta   90.00
_cell.angle_gamma   90.00
#
_symmetry.space_group_name_H-M   'P 1'
#
loop_
_entity.id
_entity.type
_entity.pdbx_description
1 polymer ?
#
loop_
_entity_poly.entity_id
_entity_poly.type
_entity_poly.pdbx_seq_one_letter_code
_entity_poly.pdbx_strand_id
1 'polypeptide(L)'
;GFIQITQSTGNIKGDLAFLEKLAEVAQRPVLHNVIVPSRKDPKVHQRSLEWLAKARAKGLPMYGQTGTVRSGFAYTLENWNLYDASPAWRAVTTGTFEEKLAKMKDPANRERLKGEYDSANRKLEVIQAGVGGPVRTLIVQGVNNVPELEKYVGKSLGQIAEEEGKHPI
;
A
#
# COMPACT_ATOMS: atom_id res chain seq x y z
N GLY A 1 5.14 4.43 -27.27
CA GLY A 1 4.50 4.00 -26.00
C GLY A 1 5.39 3.00 -25.29
N PHE A 2 5.27 2.93 -23.97
CA PHE A 2 5.91 1.93 -23.11
C PHE A 2 4.82 1.18 -22.33
N ILE A 3 5.15 0.01 -21.80
CA ILE A 3 4.25 -0.81 -20.98
C ILE A 3 4.75 -0.72 -19.55
N GLN A 4 3.94 -0.20 -18.64
CA GLN A 4 4.19 -0.31 -17.21
C GLN A 4 3.30 -1.38 -16.61
N ILE A 5 3.86 -2.21 -15.75
CA ILE A 5 3.16 -3.39 -15.21
C ILE A 5 3.57 -3.67 -13.77
N THR A 6 2.58 -4.02 -12.96
CA THR A 6 2.68 -4.30 -11.51
C THR A 6 2.17 -5.71 -11.17
N GLN A 7 2.28 -6.65 -12.12
CA GLN A 7 1.80 -8.02 -11.93
C GLN A 7 2.51 -8.71 -10.76
N SER A 8 1.72 -9.35 -9.91
CA SER A 8 2.20 -10.20 -8.83
C SER A 8 1.20 -11.33 -8.61
N THR A 9 1.46 -12.49 -9.20
CA THR A 9 0.60 -13.69 -9.06
C THR A 9 0.94 -14.52 -7.82
N GLY A 10 2.01 -14.16 -7.12
CA GLY A 10 2.58 -14.94 -6.02
C GLY A 10 3.62 -15.97 -6.49
N ASN A 11 3.82 -16.14 -7.80
CA ASN A 11 4.90 -16.92 -8.38
C ASN A 11 5.94 -16.00 -9.04
N ILE A 12 6.91 -15.54 -8.24
CA ILE A 12 7.91 -14.55 -8.70
C ILE A 12 8.68 -15.02 -9.94
N LYS A 13 9.02 -16.31 -10.06
CA LYS A 13 9.74 -16.82 -11.23
C LYS A 13 8.88 -16.74 -12.48
N GLY A 14 7.60 -17.11 -12.37
CA GLY A 14 6.63 -17.00 -13.46
C GLY A 14 6.38 -15.55 -13.87
N ASP A 15 6.24 -14.66 -12.88
CA ASP A 15 6.00 -13.23 -13.12
C ASP A 15 7.18 -12.57 -13.86
N LEU A 16 8.43 -12.85 -13.46
CA LEU A 16 9.61 -12.32 -14.15
C LEU A 16 9.78 -12.90 -15.56
N ALA A 17 9.52 -14.19 -15.75
CA ALA A 17 9.56 -14.83 -17.07
C ALA A 17 8.50 -14.26 -18.02
N PHE A 18 7.30 -13.98 -17.50
CA PHE A 18 6.25 -13.30 -18.25
C PHE A 18 6.69 -11.90 -18.71
N LEU A 19 7.35 -11.12 -17.85
CA LEU A 19 7.85 -9.79 -18.21
C LEU A 19 8.91 -9.85 -19.32
N GLU A 20 9.83 -10.81 -19.26
CA GLU A 20 10.80 -11.02 -20.34
C GLU A 20 10.10 -11.40 -21.66
N LYS A 21 9.12 -12.31 -21.60
CA LYS A 21 8.35 -12.70 -22.80
C LYS A 21 7.53 -11.55 -23.36
N LEU A 22 6.94 -10.72 -22.49
CA LEU A 22 6.21 -9.52 -22.90
C LEU A 22 7.14 -8.54 -23.62
N ALA A 23 8.34 -8.30 -23.10
CA ALA A 23 9.32 -7.43 -23.74
C ALA A 23 9.78 -7.99 -25.10
N GLU A 24 9.99 -9.30 -25.18
CA GLU A 24 10.35 -10.02 -26.40
C GLU A 24 9.25 -9.92 -27.47
N VAL A 25 7.99 -10.14 -27.12
CA VAL A 25 6.88 -10.14 -28.09
C VAL A 25 6.45 -8.73 -28.46
N ALA A 26 6.35 -7.82 -27.49
CA ALA A 26 5.86 -6.48 -27.74
C ALA A 26 6.88 -5.63 -28.51
N GLN A 27 8.19 -5.90 -28.34
CA GLN A 27 9.27 -5.07 -28.88
C GLN A 27 9.08 -3.58 -28.52
N ARG A 28 8.57 -3.33 -27.30
CA ARG A 28 8.36 -2.01 -26.71
C ARG A 28 9.00 -1.96 -25.33
N PRO A 29 9.43 -0.78 -24.86
CA PRO A 29 9.95 -0.65 -23.50
C PRO A 29 8.98 -1.17 -22.44
N VAL A 30 9.45 -2.07 -21.57
CA VAL A 30 8.70 -2.57 -20.42
C VAL A 30 9.30 -1.99 -19.15
N LEU A 31 8.48 -1.30 -18.36
CA LEU A 31 8.82 -0.73 -17.06
C LEU A 31 8.30 -1.65 -15.96
N HIS A 32 9.21 -2.35 -15.28
CA HIS A 32 8.92 -3.15 -14.10
C HIS A 32 8.78 -2.25 -12.88
N ASN A 33 7.59 -2.22 -12.27
CA ASN A 33 7.30 -1.44 -11.08
C ASN A 33 6.99 -2.38 -9.89
N VAL A 34 7.55 -2.17 -8.70
CA VAL A 34 8.61 -1.20 -8.30
C VAL A 34 9.76 -1.97 -7.64
N ILE A 35 10.99 -1.54 -7.94
CA ILE A 35 12.16 -1.99 -7.20
C ILE A 35 12.39 -1.01 -6.05
N VAL A 36 12.13 -1.46 -4.83
CA VAL A 36 12.26 -0.65 -3.62
C VAL A 36 13.42 -1.15 -2.77
N PRO A 37 14.31 -0.26 -2.28
CA PRO A 37 15.34 -0.65 -1.34
C PRO A 37 14.74 -1.16 -0.03
N SER A 38 15.13 -2.37 0.37
CA SER A 38 14.78 -2.94 1.67
C SER A 38 15.78 -2.47 2.73
N ARG A 39 15.27 -2.06 3.90
CA ARG A 39 16.10 -1.60 5.03
C ARG A 39 16.83 -2.74 5.74
N LYS A 40 16.28 -3.96 5.70
CA LYS A 40 16.79 -5.10 6.47
C LYS A 40 17.69 -6.01 5.65
N ASP A 41 17.43 -6.11 4.35
CA ASP A 41 18.16 -7.01 3.46
C ASP A 41 18.34 -6.37 2.08
N PRO A 42 19.57 -5.96 1.71
CA PRO A 42 19.82 -5.38 0.41
C PRO A 42 19.63 -6.37 -0.74
N LYS A 43 19.69 -7.70 -0.49
CA LYS A 43 19.49 -8.71 -1.53
C LYS A 43 18.11 -8.64 -2.17
N VAL A 44 17.10 -8.13 -1.46
CA VAL A 44 15.74 -7.95 -1.99
C VAL A 44 15.75 -7.10 -3.27
N HIS A 45 16.38 -5.94 -3.25
CA HIS A 45 16.42 -5.05 -4.42
C HIS A 45 17.57 -5.40 -5.37
N GLN A 46 18.71 -5.86 -4.85
CA GLN A 46 19.85 -6.26 -5.69
C GLN A 46 19.49 -7.39 -6.66
N ARG A 47 18.72 -8.40 -6.22
CA ARG A 47 18.27 -9.49 -7.10
C ARG A 47 17.44 -8.99 -8.28
N SER A 48 16.54 -8.02 -8.05
CA SER A 48 15.75 -7.42 -9.13
C SER A 48 16.61 -6.60 -10.09
N LEU A 49 17.61 -5.88 -9.58
CA LEU A 49 18.57 -5.14 -10.42
C LEU A 49 19.46 -6.07 -11.25
N GLU A 50 19.96 -7.17 -10.66
CA GLU A 50 20.73 -8.20 -11.35
C GLU A 50 19.90 -8.87 -12.45
N TRP A 51 18.62 -9.15 -12.20
CA TRP A 51 17.70 -9.68 -13.20
C TRP A 51 17.49 -8.69 -14.36
N LEU A 52 17.24 -7.41 -14.07
CA LEU A 52 17.11 -6.39 -15.11
C LEU A 52 18.38 -6.25 -15.95
N ALA A 53 19.56 -6.29 -15.31
CA ALA A 53 20.85 -6.25 -16.01
C ALA A 53 20.99 -7.45 -16.97
N LYS A 54 20.59 -8.66 -16.54
CA LYS A 54 20.58 -9.86 -17.39
C LYS A 54 19.59 -9.72 -18.55
N ALA A 55 18.37 -9.25 -18.30
CA ALA A 55 17.39 -9.02 -19.37
C ALA A 55 17.90 -8.02 -20.40
N ARG A 56 18.57 -6.95 -19.95
CA ARG A 56 19.19 -5.96 -20.83
C ARG A 56 20.38 -6.49 -21.62
N ALA A 57 21.20 -7.34 -21.03
CA ALA A 57 22.28 -8.03 -21.73
C ALA A 57 21.75 -8.95 -22.85
N LYS A 58 20.51 -9.46 -22.75
CA LYS A 58 19.81 -10.19 -23.82
C LYS A 58 19.21 -9.28 -24.90
N GLY A 59 19.35 -7.96 -24.79
CA GLY A 59 18.75 -6.99 -25.72
C GLY A 59 17.27 -6.66 -25.45
N LEU A 60 16.69 -7.17 -24.36
CA LEU A 60 15.28 -6.86 -24.04
C LEU A 60 15.15 -5.40 -23.57
N PRO A 61 14.19 -4.62 -24.08
CA PRO A 61 14.01 -3.21 -23.72
C PRO A 61 13.33 -3.07 -22.34
N MET A 62 13.96 -3.57 -21.28
CA MET A 62 13.42 -3.58 -19.92
C MET A 62 14.06 -2.52 -19.03
N TYR A 63 13.25 -1.90 -18.19
CA TYR A 63 13.64 -0.83 -17.27
C TYR A 63 12.99 -1.07 -15.91
N GLY A 64 13.69 -0.74 -14.83
CA GLY A 64 13.14 -0.77 -13.48
C GLY A 64 12.71 0.62 -13.04
N GLN A 65 11.47 0.76 -12.57
CA GLN A 65 11.09 1.93 -11.80
C GLN A 65 11.60 1.74 -10.36
N THR A 66 12.48 2.64 -9.92
CA THR A 66 13.05 2.60 -8.57
C THR A 66 12.55 3.76 -7.73
N GLY A 67 12.18 3.47 -6.49
CA GLY A 67 11.98 4.50 -5.46
C GLY A 67 13.23 4.63 -4.62
N THR A 68 14.07 5.63 -4.87
CA THR A 68 15.32 5.86 -4.11
C THR A 68 15.12 6.68 -2.84
N VAL A 69 13.95 7.30 -2.71
CA VAL A 69 13.56 8.10 -1.55
C VAL A 69 12.48 7.38 -0.75
N ARG A 70 12.35 7.76 0.52
CA ARG A 70 11.20 7.34 1.33
C ARG A 70 9.95 7.97 0.74
N SER A 71 9.12 7.18 0.09
CA SER A 71 7.76 7.57 -0.27
C SER A 71 6.87 7.38 0.96
N GLY A 72 6.19 8.45 1.38
CA GLY A 72 5.12 8.39 2.37
C GLY A 72 3.78 8.54 1.67
N PHE A 73 2.73 7.93 2.22
CA PHE A 73 1.37 8.17 1.77
C PHE A 73 0.68 9.09 2.77
N ALA A 74 0.13 10.19 2.28
CA ALA A 74 -0.81 11.02 3.00
C ALA A 74 -2.17 10.85 2.34
N TYR A 75 -3.20 10.57 3.13
CA TYR A 75 -4.53 10.30 2.62
C TYR A 75 -5.59 10.65 3.66
N THR A 76 -6.82 10.76 3.19
CA THR A 76 -8.03 10.87 4.02
C THR A 76 -8.96 9.72 3.66
N LEU A 77 -9.85 9.31 4.56
CA LEU A 77 -10.85 8.29 4.24
C LEU A 77 -11.96 8.81 3.30
N GLU A 78 -11.88 10.08 2.89
CA GLU A 78 -12.86 10.69 1.99
C GLU A 78 -12.65 10.26 0.53
N ASN A 79 -11.43 10.37 0.01
CA ASN A 79 -11.16 10.19 -1.42
C ASN A 79 -10.45 8.88 -1.75
N TRP A 80 -9.33 8.61 -1.10
CA TRP A 80 -8.51 7.44 -1.38
C TRP A 80 -8.05 6.83 -0.06
N ASN A 81 -8.30 5.54 0.10
CA ASN A 81 -7.90 4.79 1.28
C ASN A 81 -6.99 3.63 0.82
N LEU A 82 -6.10 3.20 1.70
CA LEU A 82 -5.11 2.15 1.40
C LEU A 82 -5.58 0.76 1.83
N TYR A 83 -6.88 0.60 2.07
CA TYR A 83 -7.46 -0.55 2.76
C TYR A 83 -8.43 -1.38 1.93
N ASP A 84 -8.54 -1.12 0.62
CA ASP A 84 -9.52 -1.80 -0.25
C ASP A 84 -9.31 -3.33 -0.34
N ALA A 85 -8.14 -3.83 0.06
CA ALA A 85 -7.85 -5.25 0.17
C ALA A 85 -8.57 -5.94 1.36
N SER A 86 -9.01 -5.17 2.36
CA SER A 86 -9.86 -5.65 3.46
C SER A 86 -11.34 -5.55 3.05
N PRO A 87 -12.11 -6.65 3.10
CA PRO A 87 -13.54 -6.61 2.82
C PRO A 87 -14.31 -5.66 3.74
N ALA A 88 -13.99 -5.63 5.04
CA ALA A 88 -14.62 -4.70 5.98
C ALA A 88 -14.32 -3.25 5.64
N TRP A 89 -13.05 -2.90 5.37
CA TRP A 89 -12.68 -1.54 4.98
C TRP A 89 -13.33 -1.14 3.67
N ARG A 90 -13.29 -1.99 2.64
CA ARG A 90 -13.95 -1.73 1.36
C ARG A 90 -15.45 -1.46 1.52
N ALA A 91 -16.13 -2.17 2.42
CA ALA A 91 -17.56 -1.98 2.64
C ALA A 91 -17.88 -0.58 3.18
N VAL A 92 -17.05 -0.06 4.10
CA VAL A 92 -17.30 1.23 4.78
C VAL A 92 -16.74 2.45 4.04
N THR A 93 -15.73 2.27 3.18
CA THR A 93 -15.05 3.38 2.48
C THR A 93 -15.57 3.64 1.06
N THR A 94 -16.58 2.89 0.61
CA THR A 94 -17.19 3.05 -0.72
C THR A 94 -18.56 3.71 -0.65
N GLY A 95 -18.86 4.55 -1.65
CA GLY A 95 -20.09 5.34 -1.74
C GLY A 95 -19.86 6.84 -1.60
N THR A 96 -20.97 7.58 -1.53
CA THR A 96 -21.02 9.01 -1.23
C THR A 96 -20.48 9.32 0.17
N PHE A 97 -20.16 10.58 0.45
CA PHE A 97 -19.72 11.00 1.79
C PHE A 97 -20.72 10.59 2.89
N GLU A 98 -22.01 10.85 2.68
CA GLU A 98 -23.06 10.52 3.66
C GLU A 98 -23.19 9.02 3.91
N GLU A 99 -23.13 8.20 2.85
CA GLU A 99 -23.16 6.74 2.98
C GLU A 99 -21.94 6.22 3.75
N LYS A 100 -20.75 6.73 3.45
CA LYS A 100 -19.52 6.35 4.18
C LYS A 100 -19.63 6.73 5.65
N LEU A 101 -20.09 7.94 5.95
CA LEU A 101 -20.26 8.41 7.32
C LEU A 101 -21.29 7.57 8.08
N ALA A 102 -22.42 7.22 7.46
CA ALA A 102 -23.44 6.34 8.05
C ALA A 102 -22.88 4.95 8.33
N LYS A 103 -22.17 4.35 7.36
CA LYS A 103 -21.54 3.02 7.52
C LYS A 103 -20.47 3.01 8.62
N MET A 104 -19.67 4.07 8.72
CA MET A 104 -18.66 4.22 9.77
C MET A 104 -19.29 4.43 11.16
N LYS A 105 -20.51 4.96 11.24
CA LYS A 105 -21.26 5.11 12.50
C LYS A 105 -21.90 3.81 12.98
N ASP A 106 -22.05 2.80 12.12
CA ASP A 106 -22.65 1.51 12.45
C ASP A 106 -21.74 0.67 13.39
N PRO A 107 -22.20 0.30 14.60
CA PRO A 107 -21.43 -0.54 15.51
C PRO A 107 -21.03 -1.90 14.93
N ALA A 108 -21.88 -2.54 14.13
CA ALA A 108 -21.59 -3.85 13.55
C ALA A 108 -20.44 -3.76 12.55
N ASN A 109 -20.38 -2.69 11.76
CA ASN A 109 -19.26 -2.44 10.86
C ASN A 109 -17.97 -2.15 11.64
N ARG A 110 -18.05 -1.37 12.74
CA ARG A 110 -16.88 -1.11 13.59
C ARG A 110 -16.29 -2.39 14.18
N GLU A 111 -17.12 -3.30 14.70
CA GLU A 111 -16.62 -4.57 15.24
C GLU A 111 -15.99 -5.45 14.16
N ARG A 112 -16.54 -5.45 12.94
CA ARG A 112 -15.92 -6.16 11.80
C ARG A 112 -14.56 -5.58 11.44
N LEU A 113 -14.41 -4.25 11.42
CA LEU A 113 -13.14 -3.60 11.14
C LEU A 113 -12.09 -3.94 12.19
N LYS A 114 -12.46 -3.88 13.48
CA LYS A 114 -11.58 -4.29 14.60
C LYS A 114 -11.17 -5.75 14.46
N GLY A 115 -12.14 -6.64 14.21
CA GLY A 115 -11.87 -8.05 14.01
C GLY A 115 -10.92 -8.33 12.85
N GLU A 116 -11.12 -7.71 11.68
CA GLU A 116 -10.20 -7.85 10.54
C GLU A 116 -8.82 -7.22 10.79
N TYR A 117 -8.76 -6.14 11.58
CA TYR A 117 -7.50 -5.51 11.99
C TYR A 117 -6.70 -6.41 12.94
N ASP A 118 -7.35 -6.96 13.96
CA ASP A 118 -6.70 -7.84 14.95
C ASP A 118 -6.31 -9.20 14.36
N SER A 119 -7.12 -9.69 13.42
CA SER A 119 -6.85 -10.94 12.69
C SER A 119 -6.04 -10.75 11.41
N ALA A 120 -5.49 -9.54 11.17
CA ALA A 120 -4.91 -9.11 9.90
C ALA A 120 -4.22 -10.27 9.16
N ASN A 121 -4.87 -10.75 8.11
CA ASN A 121 -4.34 -11.85 7.32
C ASN A 121 -2.95 -11.44 6.80
N ARG A 122 -2.02 -12.38 6.68
CA ARG A 122 -0.68 -12.18 6.10
C ARG A 122 -0.68 -11.37 4.81
N LYS A 123 -1.75 -11.45 4.00
CA LYS A 123 -1.94 -10.61 2.80
C LYS A 123 -2.11 -9.12 3.13
N LEU A 124 -2.93 -8.78 4.12
CA LEU A 124 -3.12 -7.40 4.62
C LEU A 124 -1.83 -6.87 5.25
N GLU A 125 -1.10 -7.69 6.01
CA GLU A 125 0.20 -7.31 6.57
C GLU A 125 1.23 -6.99 5.47
N VAL A 126 1.30 -7.81 4.42
CA VAL A 126 2.21 -7.62 3.29
C VAL A 126 1.84 -6.36 2.49
N ILE A 127 0.55 -6.12 2.25
CA ILE A 127 0.08 -4.91 1.58
C ILE A 127 0.42 -3.69 2.44
N GLN A 128 0.01 -3.68 3.72
CA GLN A 128 0.31 -2.59 4.66
C GLN A 128 1.81 -2.29 4.73
N ALA A 129 2.68 -3.31 4.77
CA ALA A 129 4.13 -3.12 4.77
C ALA A 129 4.65 -2.38 3.52
N GLY A 130 3.98 -2.51 2.38
CA GLY A 130 4.32 -1.82 1.14
C GLY A 130 3.65 -0.45 0.94
N VAL A 131 2.52 -0.17 1.62
CA VAL A 131 1.68 1.00 1.30
C VAL A 131 1.32 1.93 2.47
N GLY A 132 1.98 1.87 3.62
CA GLY A 132 1.75 2.87 4.69
C GLY A 132 1.91 2.39 6.12
N GLY A 133 2.13 1.09 6.30
CA GLY A 133 2.33 0.45 7.60
C GLY A 133 1.02 0.17 8.35
N PRO A 134 1.13 -0.34 9.58
CA PRO A 134 -0.03 -0.62 10.44
C PRO A 134 -0.81 0.66 10.78
N VAL A 135 -2.15 0.57 10.86
CA VAL A 135 -3.05 1.70 11.17
C VAL A 135 -2.59 2.47 12.41
N ARG A 136 -2.25 1.77 13.49
CA ARG A 136 -1.78 2.39 14.75
C ARG A 136 -0.56 3.31 14.61
N THR A 137 0.22 3.16 13.53
CA THR A 137 1.44 3.94 13.28
C THR A 137 1.22 5.17 12.40
N LEU A 138 0.01 5.34 11.85
CA LEU A 138 -0.33 6.51 11.05
C LEU A 138 -0.38 7.75 11.93
N ILE A 139 0.16 8.84 11.40
CA ILE A 139 0.30 10.12 12.10
C ILE A 139 -0.73 11.09 11.53
N VAL A 140 -1.46 11.77 12.40
CA VAL A 140 -2.34 12.87 12.00
C VAL A 140 -1.47 14.06 11.57
N GLN A 141 -1.49 14.41 10.28
CA GLN A 141 -0.72 15.54 9.76
C GLN A 141 -1.47 16.87 9.79
N GLY A 142 -2.80 16.83 9.86
CA GLY A 142 -3.66 18.02 9.90
C GLY A 142 -5.12 17.63 10.04
N VAL A 143 -5.95 18.57 10.49
CA VAL A 143 -7.36 18.33 10.84
C VAL A 143 -8.33 19.28 10.12
N ASN A 144 -7.90 19.87 9.01
CA ASN A 144 -8.71 20.78 8.19
C ASN A 144 -9.42 21.89 8.98
N ASN A 145 -8.66 22.58 9.86
CA ASN A 145 -9.13 23.69 10.70
C ASN A 145 -10.27 23.34 11.67
N VAL A 146 -10.36 22.08 12.12
CA VAL A 146 -11.28 21.65 13.17
C VAL A 146 -10.58 21.80 14.53
N PRO A 147 -10.83 22.89 15.30
CA PRO A 147 -9.98 23.27 16.43
C PRO A 147 -9.94 22.22 17.54
N GLU A 148 -11.04 21.51 17.79
CA GLU A 148 -11.13 20.47 18.80
C GLU A 148 -10.28 19.23 18.49
N LEU A 149 -9.86 19.06 17.23
CA LEU A 149 -9.02 17.94 16.79
C LEU A 149 -7.53 18.31 16.69
N GLU A 150 -7.16 19.60 16.79
CA GLU A 150 -5.77 20.06 16.68
C GLU A 150 -4.86 19.38 17.72
N LYS A 151 -5.41 19.01 18.89
CA LYS A 151 -4.71 18.26 19.93
C LYS A 151 -4.14 16.90 19.45
N TYR A 152 -4.61 16.38 18.33
CA TYR A 152 -4.16 15.11 17.76
C TYR A 152 -3.07 15.24 16.70
N VAL A 153 -2.83 16.45 16.17
CA VAL A 153 -1.81 16.66 15.14
C VAL A 153 -0.43 16.25 15.67
N GLY A 154 0.31 15.48 14.87
CA GLY A 154 1.62 14.92 15.23
C GLY A 154 1.55 13.63 16.04
N LYS A 155 0.38 13.22 16.55
CA LYS A 155 0.20 11.94 17.25
C LYS A 155 -0.12 10.81 16.27
N SER A 156 0.27 9.60 16.65
CA SER A 156 -0.18 8.40 15.96
C SER A 156 -1.59 8.00 16.36
N LEU A 157 -2.30 7.27 15.51
CA LEU A 157 -3.61 6.70 15.86
C LEU A 157 -3.53 5.78 17.09
N GLY A 158 -2.40 5.10 17.31
CA GLY A 158 -2.15 4.31 18.52
C GLY A 158 -2.03 5.16 19.79
N GLN A 159 -1.33 6.29 19.73
CA GLN A 159 -1.23 7.21 20.88
C GLN A 159 -2.60 7.80 21.23
N ILE A 160 -3.38 8.20 20.22
CA ILE A 160 -4.73 8.72 20.42
C ILE A 160 -5.63 7.66 21.04
N ALA A 161 -5.53 6.40 20.59
CA ALA A 161 -6.28 5.27 21.12
C ALA A 161 -5.97 5.04 22.61
N GLU A 162 -4.69 5.08 23.01
CA GLU A 162 -4.28 4.95 24.42
C GLU A 162 -4.81 6.11 25.27
N GLU A 163 -4.64 7.36 24.83
CA GLU A 163 -5.09 8.56 25.55
C GLU A 163 -6.60 8.61 25.75
N GLU A 164 -7.36 8.17 24.75
CA GLU A 164 -8.83 8.22 24.76
C GLU A 164 -9.48 6.92 25.27
N GLY A 165 -8.67 5.90 25.62
CA GLY A 165 -9.16 4.58 26.04
C GLY A 165 -9.98 3.86 24.96
N LYS A 166 -9.58 4.01 23.69
CA LYS A 166 -10.30 3.49 22.51
C LYS A 166 -9.46 2.47 21.75
N HIS A 167 -10.10 1.74 20.83
CA HIS A 167 -9.40 0.95 19.83
C HIS A 167 -8.81 1.88 18.75
N PRO A 168 -7.64 1.58 18.15
CA PRO A 168 -7.04 2.39 17.06
C PRO A 168 -7.82 2.39 15.72
N ILE A 169 -9.04 1.83 15.71
CA ILE A 169 -9.95 1.76 14.55
C ILE A 169 -11.23 2.50 14.92
#